data_AF-A0A7C5DE37-F1
#
_entry.id   AF-A0A7C5DE37-F1
#
_cell.length_a   1.000
_cell.length_b   1.000
_cell.length_c   1.000
_cell.angle_alpha   90.00
_cell.angle_beta   90.00
_cell.angle_gamma   90.00
#
_symmetry.space_group_name_H-M   'P 1'
#
loop_
_entity.id
_entity.type
_entity.pdbx_description
1 polymer ?
#
loop_
_entity_poly.entity_id
_entity_poly.type
_entity_poly.pdbx_seq_one_letter_code
_entity_poly.pdbx_strand_id
1 'polypeptide(L)' 'MYVKLHQNARTTPAVRREIQASSLSASQLAARYGIGKATALK' A
#
# COMPACT_ATOMS: atom_id res chain seq x y z
N MET A 1 -3.45 15.41 -8.06
CA MET A 1 -2.52 15.55 -6.92
C MET A 1 -1.11 15.37 -7.45
N TYR A 2 -0.25 16.38 -7.38
CA TYR A 2 1.17 16.23 -7.75
C TYR A 2 1.89 15.48 -6.62
N VAL A 3 1.96 14.16 -6.74
CA VAL A 3 2.65 13.32 -5.76
C VAL A 3 4.08 13.13 -6.23
N LYS A 4 5.05 13.76 -5.54
CA LYS A 4 6.46 13.42 -5.70
C LYS A 4 6.74 12.11 -4.97
N LEU A 5 6.68 11.01 -5.71
CA LEU A 5 7.08 9.69 -5.22
C LEU A 5 8.59 9.55 -5.34
N HIS A 6 9.21 9.00 -4.29
CA HIS A 6 10.59 8.56 -4.36
C HIS A 6 10.74 7.44 -5.40
N GLN A 7 11.90 7.29 -6.05
CA GLN A 7 12.08 6.28 -7.12
C GLN A 7 11.76 4.85 -6.66
N ASN A 8 12.03 4.56 -5.38
CA ASN A 8 11.80 3.24 -4.78
C ASN A 8 10.46 3.14 -4.02
N ALA A 9 9.59 4.15 -4.15
CA ALA A 9 8.29 4.12 -3.49
C ALA A 9 7.39 3.08 -4.15
N ARG A 10 7.20 1.94 -3.47
CA ARG A 10 6.29 0.86 -3.91
C ARG A 10 4.81 1.13 -3.61
N THR A 11 4.48 2.16 -2.82
CA THR A 11 3.09 2.53 -2.50
C THR A 11 2.80 3.95 -2.93
N THR A 12 1.71 4.13 -3.68
CA THR A 12 1.17 5.46 -4.03
C THR A 12 0.10 5.86 -3.01
N PRO A 13 -0.25 7.15 -2.91
CA PRO A 13 -1.35 7.59 -2.06
C PRO A 13 -2.70 6.96 -2.43
N ALA A 14 -2.91 6.63 -3.70
CA ALA A 14 -4.08 5.89 -4.15
C ALA A 14 -4.10 4.46 -3.57
N VAL A 15 -2.98 3.74 -3.69
CA VAL A 15 -2.83 2.38 -3.13
C VAL A 15 -2.99 2.39 -1.61
N ARG A 16 -2.49 3.41 -0.89
CA ARG A 16 -2.74 3.52 0.56
C ARG A 16 -4.20 3.68 0.91
N ARG A 17 -4.96 4.46 0.13
CA ARG A 17 -6.41 4.60 0.33
C ARG A 17 -7.13 3.29 0.05
N GLU A 18 -6.74 2.56 -1.01
CA GLU A 18 -7.30 1.25 -1.33
C GLU A 18 -7.01 0.20 -0.23
N ILE A 19 -5.81 0.23 0.36
CA ILE A 19 -5.44 -0.61 1.50
C ILE A 19 -6.31 -0.28 2.71
N GLN A 20 -6.47 1.00 3.05
CA GLN A 20 -7.29 1.42 4.20
C GLN A 20 -8.78 1.16 4.00
N ALA A 21 -9.27 1.22 2.76
CA ALA A 21 -10.66 0.90 2.44
C ALA A 21 -10.91 -0.63 2.35
N SER A 22 -9.86 -1.43 2.15
CA SER A 22 -9.97 -2.88 2.04
C SER A 22 -10.08 -3.54 3.40
N SER A 23 -11.03 -4.46 3.54
CA SER A 23 -11.16 -5.36 4.70
C SER A 23 -10.32 -6.64 4.58
N LEU A 24 -9.40 -6.69 3.61
CA LEU A 24 -8.55 -7.85 3.34
C LEU A 24 -7.49 -8.01 4.44
N SER A 25 -7.04 -9.25 4.65
CA SER A 25 -5.97 -9.51 5.59
C SER A 25 -4.65 -8.87 5.13
N ALA A 26 -3.83 -8.42 6.09
CA ALA A 26 -2.53 -7.80 5.81
C ALA A 26 -1.61 -8.70 4.95
N SER A 27 -1.73 -10.02 5.05
CA SER A 27 -0.97 -10.96 4.23
C SER A 27 -1.40 -10.95 2.76
N GLN A 28 -2.71 -10.83 2.49
CA GLN A 28 -3.24 -10.73 1.12
C GLN A 28 -2.89 -9.39 0.50
N LEU A 29 -2.98 -8.29 1.27
CA LEU A 29 -2.60 -6.96 0.81
C LEU A 29 -1.11 -6.85 0.52
N ALA A 30 -0.27 -7.44 1.39
CA ALA A 30 1.17 -7.53 1.19
C ALA A 30 1.54 -8.26 -0.11
N ALA A 31 0.93 -9.43 -0.36
CA ALA A 31 1.17 -10.21 -1.57
C ALA A 31 0.68 -9.47 -2.84
N ARG A 32 -0.50 -8.84 -2.78
CA ARG A 32 -1.12 -8.14 -3.92
C ARG A 32 -0.33 -6.91 -4.36
N TYR A 33 0.17 -6.13 -3.41
CA TYR A 33 0.88 -4.88 -3.70
C TYR A 33 2.41 -5.00 -3.65
N GLY A 34 2.94 -6.19 -3.31
CA GLY A 34 4.38 -6.40 -3.18
C GLY A 34 5.00 -5.57 -2.05
N ILE A 35 4.24 -5.33 -0.97
CA ILE A 35 4.64 -4.52 0.18
C ILE A 35 4.83 -5.39 1.41
N GLY A 36 5.57 -4.89 2.41
CA GLY A 36 5.68 -5.58 3.68
C GLY A 36 4.34 -5.61 4.43
N LYS A 37 4.10 -6.67 5.21
CA LYS A 37 2.90 -6.77 6.08
C LYS A 37 2.76 -5.59 7.04
N ALA A 38 3.89 -5.08 7.56
CA ALA A 38 3.91 -3.89 8.40
C ALA A 38 3.40 -2.63 7.66
N THR A 39 3.58 -2.54 6.34
CA THR A 39 3.05 -1.45 5.52
C THR A 39 1.55 -1.61 5.26
N ALA A 40 1.05 -2.84 5.18
CA ALA A 40 -0.38 -3.11 5.06
C ALA A 40 -1.16 -2.88 6.37
N LEU A 41 -0.50 -2.94 7.53
CA LEU A 41 -1.09 -2.73 8.85
C LEU A 41 -1.08 -1.27 9.33
N LYS A 42 -0.48 -0.36 8.57
CA LYS A 42 -0.27 1.05 8.95
C LYS A 42 -1.33 1.96 8.34
#